data_AF-A0A353PCC0-F1
#
_entry.id   AF-A0A353PCC0-F1
#
_cell.length_a   1.000
_cell.length_b   1.000
_cell.length_c   1.000
_cell.angle_alpha   90.00
_cell.angle_beta   90.00
_cell.angle_gamma   90.00
#
_symmetry.space_group_name_H-M   'P 1'
#
loop_
_entity.id
_entity.type
_entity.pdbx_description
1 polymer ?
#
loop_
_entity_poly.entity_id
_entity_poly.type
_entity_poly.pdbx_seq_one_letter_code
_entity_poly.pdbx_strand_id
1 'polypeptide(L)'
;IEHKAVAFDVYQQVDGSYRRRIGAMIGATFFMVVLLVPMRMTPLLYRDGVLFNWRTWRDGLSFLYGRQGIFRMPWNHYKQFYRRDFHPWDVQDFDLIRPFRDEYQSGL
;
A
#
# COMPACT_ATOMS: atom_id res chain seq x y z
N ILE A 1 -9.42 -12.69 -4.02
CA ILE A 1 -8.98 -12.92 -2.62
C ILE A 1 -8.30 -14.28 -2.48
N GLU A 2 -8.86 -15.36 -3.06
CA GLU A 2 -8.26 -16.71 -3.03
C GLU A 2 -6.78 -16.74 -3.44
N HIS A 3 -6.40 -16.14 -4.57
CA HIS A 3 -5.00 -16.18 -5.03
C HIS A 3 -3.99 -15.51 -4.07
N LYS A 4 -4.43 -14.52 -3.28
CA LYS A 4 -3.55 -13.81 -2.34
C LYS A 4 -3.32 -14.62 -1.06
N ALA A 5 -4.35 -15.33 -0.61
CA ALA A 5 -4.26 -16.26 0.51
C ALA A 5 -3.40 -17.48 0.13
N VAL A 6 -3.66 -18.11 -1.03
CA VAL A 6 -2.89 -19.27 -1.50
C VAL A 6 -1.41 -18.93 -1.68
N ALA A 7 -1.07 -17.78 -2.27
CA ALA A 7 0.31 -17.36 -2.42
C ALA A 7 1.01 -17.11 -1.07
N PHE A 8 0.26 -16.62 -0.07
CA PHE A 8 0.78 -16.39 1.27
C PHE A 8 1.00 -17.70 2.02
N ASP A 9 0.10 -18.67 1.88
CA ASP A 9 0.21 -19.99 2.50
C ASP A 9 1.42 -20.76 1.93
N VAL A 10 1.64 -20.68 0.62
CA VAL A 10 2.85 -21.25 -0.02
C VAL A 10 4.12 -20.58 0.50
N TYR A 11 4.12 -19.25 0.65
CA TYR A 11 5.27 -18.53 1.20
C TYR A 11 5.57 -18.91 2.67
N GLN A 12 4.52 -19.10 3.48
CA GLN A 12 4.70 -19.59 4.86
C GLN A 12 5.27 -21.01 4.92
N GLN A 13 4.87 -21.89 4.01
CA GLN A 13 5.35 -23.28 3.97
C GLN A 13 6.82 -23.41 3.53
N VAL A 14 7.30 -22.52 2.65
CA VAL A 14 8.68 -22.61 2.11
C VAL A 14 9.72 -21.86 2.95
N ASP A 15 9.38 -20.67 3.46
CA ASP A 15 10.34 -19.84 4.20
C ASP A 15 9.75 -19.33 5.52
N GLY A 16 8.52 -18.81 5.50
CA GLY A 16 7.85 -18.29 6.71
C GLY A 16 8.59 -17.14 7.41
N SER A 17 9.68 -16.63 6.83
CA SER A 17 10.56 -15.67 7.50
C SER A 17 9.94 -14.28 7.53
N TYR A 18 9.42 -13.93 8.70
CA TYR A 18 8.87 -12.61 9.02
C TYR A 18 9.87 -11.48 8.73
N ARG A 19 11.16 -11.70 8.97
CA ARG A 19 12.22 -10.71 8.74
C ARG A 19 12.41 -10.37 7.26
N ARG A 20 12.35 -11.37 6.37
CA ARG A 20 12.46 -11.15 4.92
C ARG A 20 11.22 -10.44 4.37
N ARG A 21 10.03 -10.81 4.84
CA ARG A 21 8.78 -10.13 4.48
C ARG A 21 8.80 -8.65 4.84
N ILE A 22 9.22 -8.33 6.07
CA ILE A 22 9.38 -6.95 6.52
C ILE A 22 10.49 -6.23 5.76
N GLY A 23 11.64 -6.89 5.55
CA GLY A 23 12.76 -6.32 4.80
C GLY A 23 12.37 -5.95 3.37
N ALA A 24 11.64 -6.82 2.68
CA ALA A 24 11.12 -6.56 1.33
C ALA A 24 10.13 -5.39 1.32
N MET A 25 9.21 -5.33 2.30
CA MET A 25 8.25 -4.22 2.39
C MET A 25 8.94 -2.89 2.70
N ILE A 26 9.89 -2.86 3.65
CA ILE A 26 10.69 -1.67 3.95
C ILE A 26 11.49 -1.24 2.72
N GLY A 27 12.14 -2.19 2.04
CA GLY A 27 12.91 -1.91 0.82
C GLY A 27 12.04 -1.34 -0.29
N ALA A 28 10.85 -1.91 -0.51
CA ALA A 28 9.88 -1.41 -1.48
C ALA A 28 9.37 -0.01 -1.12
N THR A 29 9.00 0.22 0.14
CA THR A 29 8.57 1.55 0.62
C THR A 29 9.69 2.58 0.48
N PHE A 30 10.92 2.22 0.84
CA PHE A 30 12.08 3.09 0.71
C PHE A 30 12.34 3.44 -0.76
N PHE A 31 12.38 2.44 -1.64
CA PHE A 31 12.57 2.66 -3.08
C PHE A 31 11.46 3.54 -3.67
N MET A 32 10.21 3.29 -3.27
CA MET A 32 9.08 4.09 -3.73
C MET A 32 9.18 5.55 -3.27
N VAL A 33 9.37 5.78 -1.98
CA VAL A 33 9.32 7.13 -1.38
C VAL A 33 10.59 7.94 -1.66
N VAL A 34 11.75 7.30 -1.63
CA VAL A 34 13.05 7.99 -1.72
C VAL A 34 13.56 8.08 -3.17
N LEU A 35 13.13 7.17 -4.05
CA LEU A 35 13.66 7.11 -5.41
C LEU A 35 12.58 7.46 -6.43
N LEU A 36 11.48 6.71 -6.48
CA LEU A 36 10.43 6.89 -7.49
C LEU A 36 9.68 8.21 -7.37
N VAL A 37 9.20 8.56 -6.17
CA VAL A 37 8.42 9.79 -5.92
C VAL A 37 9.23 11.05 -6.28
N PRO A 38 10.44 11.28 -5.71
CA PRO A 38 11.19 12.48 -6.06
C PRO A 38 11.66 12.46 -7.51
N MET A 39 12.03 11.32 -8.10
CA MET A 39 12.41 11.27 -9.52
C MET A 39 11.26 11.70 -10.45
N ARG A 40 10.01 11.36 -10.11
CA ARG A 40 8.83 11.78 -10.86
C ARG A 40 8.39 13.22 -10.56
N MET A 41 8.51 13.66 -9.30
CA MET A 41 8.05 14.98 -8.85
C MET A 41 9.04 16.10 -9.16
N THR A 42 10.34 15.86 -9.07
CA THR A 42 11.38 16.88 -9.31
C THR A 42 11.30 17.55 -10.68
N PRO A 43 11.09 16.87 -11.83
CA PRO A 43 10.95 17.56 -13.10
C PRO A 43 9.66 18.40 -13.20
N LEU A 44 8.58 17.98 -12.52
CA LEU A 44 7.33 18.73 -12.46
C LEU A 44 7.51 20.02 -11.66
N LEU A 45 8.07 19.91 -10.45
CA LEU A 45 8.34 21.04 -9.56
C LEU A 45 9.39 21.99 -10.12
N TYR A 46 10.37 21.47 -10.88
CA TYR A 46 11.36 22.28 -11.58
C TYR A 46 10.73 23.10 -12.71
N ARG A 47 9.85 22.48 -13.52
CA ARG A 47 9.13 23.18 -14.59
C ARG A 47 8.20 24.27 -14.06
N ASP A 48 7.59 24.03 -12.90
CA ASP A 48 6.72 24.99 -12.22
C ASP A 48 7.50 26.08 -11.46
N GLY A 49 8.83 25.97 -11.36
CA GLY A 49 9.69 26.95 -10.66
C GLY A 49 9.51 27.01 -9.13
N VAL A 50 8.74 26.08 -8.57
CA VAL A 50 8.36 26.06 -7.14
C VAL A 50 9.23 25.15 -6.28
N LEU A 51 10.30 24.58 -6.84
CA LEU A 51 11.18 23.62 -6.17
C LEU A 51 11.73 24.14 -4.82
N PHE A 52 12.01 25.44 -4.71
CA PHE A 52 12.52 26.10 -3.49
C PHE A 52 11.45 26.87 -2.70
N ASN A 53 10.18 26.81 -3.11
CA ASN A 53 9.12 27.53 -2.44
C ASN A 53 8.64 26.78 -1.19
N TRP A 54 8.98 27.29 -0.02
CA TRP A 54 8.59 26.72 1.27
C TRP A 54 7.07 26.56 1.45
N ARG A 55 6.25 27.44 0.85
CA ARG A 55 4.78 27.32 0.92
C ARG A 55 4.30 26.07 0.19
N THR A 56 4.84 25.80 -0.99
CA THR A 56 4.53 24.61 -1.78
C THR A 56 4.90 23.34 -1.04
N TRP A 57 6.05 23.32 -0.36
CA TRP A 57 6.44 22.19 0.49
C TRP A 57 5.50 21.99 1.68
N ARG A 58 5.11 23.07 2.37
CA ARG A 58 4.14 22.99 3.48
C ARG A 58 2.79 22.48 3.03
N ASP A 59 2.28 22.98 1.90
CA ASP A 59 0.98 22.60 1.37
C ASP A 59 1.03 21.16 0.83
N GLY A 60 2.14 20.74 0.21
CA GLY A 60 2.41 19.36 -0.17
C GLY A 60 2.51 18.41 1.02
N LEU A 61 3.17 18.83 2.12
CA LEU A 61 3.21 18.03 3.35
C LEU A 61 1.82 17.87 3.97
N SER A 62 1.03 18.94 3.98
CA SER A 62 -0.37 18.92 4.43
C SER A 62 -1.22 18.02 3.51
N PHE A 63 -0.96 18.00 2.21
CA PHE A 63 -1.64 17.09 1.28
C PHE A 63 -1.25 15.62 1.49
N LEU A 64 0.01 15.33 1.81
CA LEU A 64 0.49 13.97 2.01
C LEU A 64 0.09 13.40 3.39
N TYR A 65 0.21 14.20 4.45
CA TYR A 65 0.04 13.78 5.86
C TYR A 65 -1.18 14.39 6.57
N GLY A 66 -1.93 15.28 5.91
CA GLY A 66 -3.07 15.95 6.51
C GLY A 66 -4.29 15.05 6.76
N ARG A 67 -5.42 15.68 7.08
CA ARG A 67 -6.64 15.00 7.55
C ARG A 67 -7.23 14.03 6.52
N GLN A 68 -7.02 14.28 5.23
CA GLN A 68 -7.37 13.39 4.11
C GLN A 68 -6.12 12.95 3.32
N GLY A 69 -4.96 12.93 3.96
CA GLY A 69 -3.70 12.73 3.26
C GLY A 69 -3.59 11.35 2.62
N ILE A 70 -2.90 11.28 1.48
CA ILE A 70 -2.69 10.06 0.69
C ILE A 70 -2.14 8.92 1.54
N PHE A 71 -1.28 9.22 2.52
CA PHE A 71 -0.69 8.20 3.38
C PHE A 71 -1.63 7.71 4.47
N ARG A 72 -2.65 8.48 4.87
CA ARG A 72 -3.56 8.14 5.98
C ARG A 72 -4.47 6.96 5.63
N MET A 73 -4.92 6.88 4.38
CA MET A 73 -5.82 5.83 3.91
C MET A 73 -5.17 4.43 3.89
N PRO A 74 -3.99 4.22 3.29
CA PRO A 74 -3.30 2.93 3.32
C PRO A 74 -2.62 2.65 4.66
N TRP A 75 -2.44 3.64 5.55
CA TRP A 75 -1.72 3.49 6.82
C TRP A 75 -2.25 2.35 7.69
N ASN A 76 -3.57 2.19 7.75
CA ASN A 76 -4.19 1.15 8.55
C ASN A 76 -3.86 -0.25 8.00
N HIS A 77 -3.89 -0.43 6.68
CA HIS A 77 -3.51 -1.70 6.04
C HIS A 77 -2.01 -1.95 6.10
N TYR A 78 -1.21 -0.88 5.95
CA TYR A 78 0.24 -0.93 6.09
C TYR A 78 0.63 -1.44 7.48
N LYS A 79 0.08 -0.85 8.55
CA LYS A 79 0.30 -1.30 9.93
C LYS A 79 -0.12 -2.75 10.15
N GLN A 80 -1.26 -3.16 9.60
CA GLN A 80 -1.72 -4.55 9.71
C GLN A 80 -0.71 -5.53 9.08
N PHE A 81 -0.10 -5.18 7.94
CA PHE A 81 0.90 -6.00 7.27
C PHE A 81 2.15 -6.27 8.13
N TYR A 82 2.52 -5.36 9.03
CA TYR A 82 3.65 -5.53 9.96
C TYR A 82 3.31 -6.34 11.21
N ARG A 83 2.08 -6.82 11.38
CA ARG A 83 1.75 -7.71 12.52
C ARG A 83 2.32 -9.10 12.26
N ARG A 84 2.86 -9.72 13.32
CA ARG A 84 3.39 -11.10 13.28
C ARG A 84 2.30 -12.12 12.91
N ASP A 85 1.07 -11.89 13.36
CA ASP A 85 -0.07 -12.78 13.13
C ASP A 85 -0.91 -12.39 11.90
N PHE A 86 -0.35 -11.62 10.96
CA PHE A 86 -1.11 -11.18 9.79
C PHE A 86 -1.50 -12.35 8.91
N HIS A 87 -2.80 -12.52 8.67
CA HIS A 87 -3.32 -13.34 7.58
C HIS A 87 -4.03 -12.45 6.53
N PRO A 88 -3.87 -12.71 5.22
CA PRO A 88 -4.61 -11.99 4.17
C PRO A 88 -6.13 -12.05 4.31
N TRP A 89 -6.64 -12.97 5.14
CA TRP A 89 -8.05 -13.15 5.46
C TRP A 89 -8.61 -12.10 6.44
N ASP A 90 -7.76 -11.41 7.19
CA ASP A 90 -8.19 -10.37 8.15
C ASP A 90 -8.65 -9.09 7.45
N VAL A 91 -8.25 -8.90 6.19
CA VAL A 91 -8.75 -7.83 5.33
C VAL A 91 -10.01 -8.35 4.65
N GLN A 92 -11.17 -8.13 5.29
CA GLN A 92 -12.47 -8.55 4.77
C GLN A 92 -12.88 -7.71 3.55
N ASP A 93 -12.31 -8.03 2.39
CA ASP A 93 -12.79 -7.54 1.07
C ASP A 93 -14.00 -8.39 0.57
N PHE A 94 -14.57 -9.25 1.42
CA PHE A 94 -15.65 -10.17 1.05
C PHE A 94 -16.93 -9.46 0.60
N ASP A 95 -17.23 -8.27 1.12
CA ASP A 95 -18.44 -7.52 0.77
C ASP A 95 -18.48 -7.08 -0.70
N LEU A 96 -17.30 -6.87 -1.32
CA LEU A 96 -17.20 -6.52 -2.75
C LEU A 96 -17.45 -7.70 -3.68
N ILE A 97 -17.36 -8.94 -3.17
CA ILE A 97 -17.45 -10.18 -3.96
C ILE A 97 -18.80 -10.87 -3.78
N ARG A 98 -19.57 -10.55 -2.73
CA ARG A 98 -20.92 -11.08 -2.51
C ARG A 98 -21.81 -10.95 -3.76
N PRO A 99 -21.97 -9.77 -4.38
CA PRO A 99 -22.89 -9.65 -5.52
C PRO A 99 -22.49 -10.51 -6.72
N PHE A 100 -21.18 -10.62 -7.01
CA PHE A 100 -20.69 -11.46 -8.11
C PHE A 100 -20.84 -12.96 -7.80
N ARG A 101 -20.64 -13.37 -6.55
CA ARG A 101 -20.75 -14.79 -6.15
C ARG A 101 -22.19 -15.29 -6.24
N ASP A 102 -23.15 -14.45 -5.88
CA ASP A 102 -24.57 -14.76 -5.97
C ASP A 102 -25.02 -14.87 -7.44
N GLU A 103 -24.44 -14.08 -8.34
CA GLU A 103 -24.67 -14.15 -9.79
C GLU A 103 -24.17 -15.49 -10.39
N TYR A 104 -22.95 -15.93 -10.07
CA TYR A 104 -22.43 -17.22 -10.55
C TYR A 104 -23.07 -18.45 -9.87
N GLN A 105 -23.55 -18.33 -8.63
CA GLN A 105 -24.25 -19.42 -7.93
C GLN A 105 -25.73 -19.54 -8.30
N SER A 106 -26.35 -18.48 -8.82
CA SER A 106 -27.74 -18.49 -9.31
C SER A 106 -27.91 -19.01 -10.74
N GLY A 107 -26.80 -19.32 -11.43
CA GLY A 107 -26.82 -20.11 -12.66
C GLY A 107 -27.40 -19.39 -13.89
N LEU A 108 -27.01 -18.13 -14.10
CA LEU A 108 -27.06 -17.49 -15.43
C LEU A 108 -25.75 -17.72 -16.21
#